data_AF-A0A2R3ZDJ4-F1
#
_entry.id   AF-A0A2R3ZDJ4-F1
#
_cell.length_a   1.000
_cell.length_b   1.000
_cell.length_c   1.000
_cell.angle_alpha   90.00
_cell.angle_beta   90.00
_cell.angle_gamma   90.00
#
_symmetry.space_group_name_H-M   'P 1'
#
loop_
_entity.id
_entity.type
_entity.pdbx_description
1 polymer ?
#
loop_
_entity_poly.entity_id
_entity_poly.type
_entity_poly.pdbx_seq_one_letter_code
_entity_poly.pdbx_strand_id
1 'polypeptide(L)'
;MFGSKKSPLKDAKPSSKNNNPFDSDEEKKDNRKYKPSRKISSEYNLVQGETNTNPFDDGDVHHGRSSSSTYAPSYGNRNMYKNDFRESGGLESQSVEDLENYAVYKAEETTKSVNNCRKIAEEMREEASKTLVMLHHQGEQITRSHDVAAGIDHDLSRGEKLLGSLGGMFSKTWKPKKTGVIKGPTIFSDDPVRRSANHSEQREKLGLNSAPKGQSNPRRAVSEPTNAFERVEVEKGKQDDALSDISDLLGELKGMAIDMGSEIDKQTKAIDGFEKDTEKLNDRMNGANRRTRHLLGK
;
A
#
# COMPACT_ATOMS: atom_id res chain seq x y z
N MET A 1 46.82 33.59 52.61
CA MET A 1 47.56 32.45 52.05
C MET A 1 46.94 32.12 50.70
N PHE A 2 47.76 32.26 49.63
CA PHE A 2 47.60 31.78 48.23
C PHE A 2 46.29 32.13 47.48
N GLY A 3 46.26 32.69 46.29
CA GLY A 3 47.30 32.98 45.30
C GLY A 3 46.62 33.05 43.93
N SER A 4 46.77 34.17 43.24
CA SER A 4 46.24 34.44 41.89
C SER A 4 47.06 33.72 40.80
N LYS A 5 46.43 33.35 39.66
CA LYS A 5 46.77 33.80 38.27
C LYS A 5 46.45 32.76 37.15
N LYS A 6 45.76 33.30 36.14
CA LYS A 6 46.01 33.23 34.67
C LYS A 6 45.84 31.91 33.89
N SER A 7 44.96 31.99 32.88
CA SER A 7 44.92 31.23 31.63
C SER A 7 46.13 31.52 30.71
N PRO A 8 46.33 30.70 29.67
CA PRO A 8 46.16 31.22 28.31
C PRO A 8 45.49 30.27 27.29
N LEU A 9 44.86 30.88 26.29
CA LEU A 9 44.33 30.31 25.04
C LEU A 9 45.45 29.84 24.08
N LYS A 10 45.15 28.85 23.22
CA LYS A 10 45.47 28.88 21.78
C LYS A 10 44.68 27.84 20.96
N ASP A 11 44.43 28.22 19.72
CA ASP A 11 43.43 27.79 18.75
C ASP A 11 43.73 26.49 17.96
N ALA A 12 42.68 25.83 17.42
CA ALA A 12 42.49 25.53 15.99
C ALA A 12 41.32 24.54 15.73
N LYS A 13 40.41 24.91 14.82
CA LYS A 13 39.33 24.12 14.17
C LYS A 13 39.89 23.38 12.92
N PRO A 14 39.09 22.70 12.07
CA PRO A 14 38.02 21.69 12.24
C PRO A 14 38.33 20.40 11.42
N SER A 15 37.62 19.28 11.62
CA SER A 15 37.49 18.24 10.57
C SER A 15 36.41 17.21 10.89
N SER A 16 35.48 17.04 9.96
CA SER A 16 34.39 16.07 9.94
C SER A 16 34.89 14.67 9.59
N LYS A 17 34.39 13.61 10.24
CA LYS A 17 34.31 12.28 9.63
C LYS A 17 33.05 11.53 10.07
N ASN A 18 32.30 11.11 9.05
CA ASN A 18 31.17 10.21 9.08
C ASN A 18 31.58 8.85 9.65
N ASN A 19 30.79 8.28 10.55
CA ASN A 19 30.94 6.89 10.98
C ASN A 19 29.94 6.04 10.19
N ASN A 20 30.44 5.25 9.25
CA ASN A 20 29.70 4.16 8.60
C ASN A 20 29.96 2.85 9.38
N PRO A 21 28.93 2.05 9.71
CA PRO A 21 29.04 0.98 10.71
C PRO A 21 29.29 -0.43 10.14
N PHE A 22 29.83 -0.57 8.93
CA PHE A 22 30.06 -1.88 8.30
C PHE A 22 31.52 -2.05 7.88
N ASP A 23 32.40 -2.28 8.86
CA ASP A 23 33.71 -2.88 8.56
C ASP A 23 34.31 -3.51 9.83
N SER A 24 34.24 -4.84 9.95
CA SER A 24 35.10 -5.67 10.81
C SER A 24 34.80 -7.16 10.55
N ASP A 25 35.58 -7.75 9.65
CA ASP A 25 35.79 -9.20 9.56
C ASP A 25 37.10 -9.54 10.30
N GLU A 26 37.08 -10.48 11.26
CA GLU A 26 37.69 -11.82 11.13
C GLU A 26 37.71 -12.65 12.43
N GLU A 27 37.72 -13.96 12.22
CA GLU A 27 37.35 -15.12 13.04
C GLU A 27 38.00 -15.35 14.42
N LYS A 28 37.27 -16.11 15.26
CA LYS A 28 37.82 -17.32 15.93
C LYS A 28 36.74 -18.33 16.33
N LYS A 29 37.05 -19.60 16.03
CA LYS A 29 36.28 -20.84 16.17
C LYS A 29 36.00 -21.20 17.63
N ASP A 30 34.81 -21.74 17.92
CA ASP A 30 34.68 -22.79 18.94
C ASP A 30 33.51 -23.75 18.71
N ASN A 31 33.82 -25.04 18.82
CA ASN A 31 32.96 -26.17 18.54
C ASN A 31 32.00 -26.46 19.71
N ARG A 32 30.69 -26.55 19.46
CA ARG A 32 29.81 -27.41 20.28
C ARG A 32 28.53 -27.81 19.53
N LYS A 33 28.36 -29.12 19.38
CA LYS A 33 27.23 -29.82 18.73
C LYS A 33 25.89 -29.52 19.44
N TYR A 34 24.90 -29.05 18.69
CA TYR A 34 23.48 -29.22 19.02
C TYR A 34 22.71 -29.58 17.74
N LYS A 35 21.96 -30.68 17.78
CA LYS A 35 21.02 -31.10 16.71
C LYS A 35 19.68 -30.37 16.91
N PRO A 36 19.01 -29.85 15.85
CA PRO A 36 17.70 -29.22 15.96
C PRO A 36 16.56 -30.21 15.73
N SER A 37 15.43 -29.99 16.41
CA SER A 37 14.16 -30.66 16.13
C SER A 37 13.10 -29.64 15.70
N ARG A 38 12.68 -29.77 14.43
CA ARG A 38 11.39 -29.42 13.80
C ARG A 38 10.86 -27.97 13.84
N LYS A 39 10.94 -27.35 12.65
CA LYS A 39 9.87 -26.69 11.85
C LYS A 39 8.82 -25.83 12.57
N ILE A 40 8.73 -24.55 12.20
CA ILE A 40 7.67 -23.94 11.37
C ILE A 40 8.34 -22.79 10.60
N SER A 41 8.57 -22.97 9.29
CA SER A 41 9.01 -21.92 8.38
C SER A 41 7.77 -21.23 7.81
N SER A 42 7.62 -19.93 8.06
CA SER A 42 6.81 -19.06 7.21
C SER A 42 7.76 -18.39 6.23
N GLU A 43 7.94 -19.04 5.08
CA GLU A 43 8.62 -18.44 3.93
C GLU A 43 7.73 -17.32 3.39
N TYR A 44 8.12 -16.08 3.66
CA TYR A 44 7.73 -14.95 2.84
C TYR A 44 8.57 -15.06 1.55
N ASN A 45 7.95 -15.54 0.48
CA ASN A 45 8.53 -15.45 -0.85
C ASN A 45 8.60 -13.98 -1.26
N LEU A 46 9.75 -13.35 -1.06
CA LEU A 46 10.14 -12.14 -1.78
C LEU A 46 10.34 -12.56 -3.24
N VAL A 47 9.37 -12.26 -4.09
CA VAL A 47 9.57 -12.28 -5.54
C VAL A 47 10.53 -11.12 -5.86
N GLN A 48 11.82 -11.44 -5.98
CA GLN A 48 12.77 -10.61 -6.72
C GLN A 48 12.39 -10.71 -8.20
N GLY A 49 11.56 -9.76 -8.65
CA GLY A 49 11.39 -9.49 -10.07
C GLY A 49 12.57 -8.68 -10.57
N GLU A 50 13.61 -9.37 -11.05
CA GLU A 50 14.53 -8.75 -12.00
C GLU A 50 13.81 -8.64 -13.35
N THR A 51 13.49 -7.42 -13.75
CA THR A 51 13.73 -6.84 -15.07
C THR A 51 13.14 -5.43 -15.06
N ASN A 52 14.03 -4.45 -15.19
CA ASN A 52 13.70 -3.05 -15.36
C ASN A 52 13.25 -2.87 -16.81
N THR A 53 12.05 -3.34 -17.15
CA THR A 53 11.41 -3.05 -18.43
C THR A 53 10.52 -1.83 -18.24
N ASN A 54 10.81 -0.78 -19.01
CA ASN A 54 9.96 0.39 -19.05
C ASN A 54 8.57 -0.08 -19.51
N PRO A 55 7.48 0.13 -18.75
CA PRO A 55 6.14 -0.37 -19.10
C PRO A 55 5.55 0.30 -20.36
N PHE A 56 6.31 1.21 -20.97
CA PHE A 56 6.02 1.89 -22.23
C PHE A 56 6.82 1.35 -23.43
N ASP A 57 7.77 0.44 -23.19
CA ASP A 57 8.62 -0.12 -24.23
C ASP A 57 8.09 -1.49 -24.67
N ASP A 58 6.98 -1.47 -25.41
CA ASP A 58 6.55 -2.63 -26.19
C ASP A 58 7.51 -2.76 -27.38
N GLY A 59 8.56 -3.56 -27.18
CA GLY A 59 9.44 -4.04 -28.24
C GLY A 59 8.62 -4.77 -29.30
N ASP A 60 8.36 -4.07 -30.39
CA ASP A 60 7.55 -4.49 -31.54
C ASP A 60 8.20 -5.68 -32.27
N VAL A 61 8.01 -6.90 -31.74
CA VAL A 61 8.34 -8.16 -32.43
C VAL A 61 7.05 -8.73 -33.01
N HIS A 62 6.61 -8.18 -34.14
CA HIS A 62 5.53 -8.76 -34.93
C HIS A 62 6.07 -9.39 -36.22
N HIS A 63 6.03 -10.73 -36.24
CA HIS A 63 6.11 -11.57 -37.42
C HIS A 63 5.07 -11.15 -38.47
N GLY A 64 5.50 -11.22 -39.73
CA GLY A 64 4.78 -10.72 -40.90
C GLY A 64 3.33 -11.19 -41.04
N ARG A 65 2.46 -10.21 -41.30
CA ARG A 65 1.26 -10.37 -42.11
C ARG A 65 1.12 -9.13 -42.98
N SER A 66 1.40 -9.27 -44.27
CA SER A 66 1.04 -8.31 -45.30
C SER A 66 -0.48 -8.13 -45.31
N SER A 67 -0.98 -7.07 -44.68
CA SER A 67 -2.24 -6.45 -45.07
C SER A 67 -1.90 -5.25 -45.91
N SER A 68 -2.17 -5.37 -47.21
CA SER A 68 -2.08 -4.30 -48.19
C SER A 68 -3.14 -3.23 -47.88
N SER A 69 -2.82 -2.33 -46.96
CA SER A 69 -3.41 -0.99 -46.95
C SER A 69 -2.50 -0.10 -47.79
N THR A 70 -3.06 0.53 -48.82
CA THR A 70 -2.36 1.41 -49.77
C THR A 70 -1.67 2.61 -49.14
N TYR A 71 -1.90 2.84 -47.84
CA TYR A 71 -1.36 3.96 -47.07
C TYR A 71 -0.66 3.52 -45.78
N ALA A 72 -0.36 2.23 -45.62
CA ALA A 72 0.52 1.80 -44.53
C ALA A 72 1.96 2.23 -44.87
N PRO A 73 2.60 3.11 -44.08
CA PRO A 73 3.95 3.55 -44.38
C PRO A 73 4.88 2.34 -44.41
N SER A 74 5.75 2.28 -45.42
CA SER A 74 6.80 1.27 -45.54
C SER A 74 7.62 1.19 -44.25
N TYR A 75 8.18 0.01 -43.93
CA TYR A 75 9.05 -0.18 -42.77
C TYR A 75 10.17 0.88 -42.68
N GLY A 76 10.68 1.36 -43.83
CA GLY A 76 11.66 2.44 -43.89
C GLY A 76 11.14 3.77 -43.34
N ASN A 77 9.90 4.14 -43.66
CA ASN A 77 9.28 5.38 -43.21
C ASN A 77 9.01 5.36 -41.69
N ARG A 78 8.64 4.21 -41.12
CA ARG A 78 8.43 4.10 -39.66
C ARG A 78 9.69 4.35 -38.85
N ASN A 79 10.86 3.92 -39.32
CA ASN A 79 12.12 4.21 -38.62
C ASN A 79 12.47 5.70 -38.68
N MET A 80 12.18 6.37 -39.81
CA MET A 80 12.35 7.82 -39.93
C MET A 80 11.43 8.58 -38.97
N TYR A 81 10.18 8.12 -38.81
CA TYR A 81 9.22 8.71 -37.88
C TYR A 81 9.61 8.49 -36.42
N LYS A 82 10.11 7.29 -36.05
CA LYS A 82 10.60 7.01 -34.70
C LYS A 82 11.76 7.91 -34.28
N ASN A 83 12.65 8.24 -35.21
CA ASN A 83 13.81 9.08 -34.96
C ASN A 83 13.55 10.58 -35.21
N ASP A 84 12.29 11.00 -35.33
CA ASP A 84 11.87 12.39 -35.60
C ASP A 84 12.66 13.04 -36.75
N PHE A 85 12.94 12.27 -37.81
CA PHE A 85 13.69 12.71 -39.00
C PHE A 85 15.11 13.25 -38.74
N ARG A 86 15.71 12.97 -37.59
CA ARG A 86 17.08 13.42 -37.24
C ARG A 86 18.13 12.96 -38.25
N GLU A 87 17.96 11.75 -38.78
CA GLU A 87 18.88 11.15 -39.75
C GLU A 87 18.61 11.62 -41.20
N SER A 88 17.46 12.24 -41.46
CA SER A 88 17.03 12.70 -42.78
C SER A 88 17.04 14.22 -42.94
N GLY A 89 17.75 14.93 -42.06
CA GLY A 89 17.96 16.38 -42.16
C GLY A 89 16.91 17.25 -41.47
N GLY A 90 16.11 16.67 -40.57
CA GLY A 90 15.11 17.41 -39.80
C GLY A 90 13.72 17.41 -40.43
N LEU A 91 12.80 18.13 -39.80
CA LEU A 91 11.39 18.18 -40.22
C LEU A 91 11.22 19.04 -41.49
N GLU A 92 12.03 20.11 -41.61
CA GLU A 92 12.01 21.04 -42.74
C GLU A 92 12.49 20.45 -44.07
N SER A 93 13.21 19.32 -44.04
CA SER A 93 13.71 18.64 -45.24
C SER A 93 12.76 17.58 -45.79
N GLN A 94 11.60 17.36 -45.14
CA GLN A 94 10.65 16.31 -45.51
C GLN A 94 9.56 16.81 -46.44
N SER A 95 8.96 15.87 -47.19
CA SER A 95 7.79 16.16 -48.02
C SER A 95 6.54 16.40 -47.16
N VAL A 96 5.55 17.12 -47.70
CA VAL A 96 4.28 17.34 -47.00
C VAL A 96 3.58 16.01 -46.69
N GLU A 97 3.65 15.03 -47.61
CA GLU A 97 3.10 13.69 -47.42
C GLU A 97 3.80 12.94 -46.27
N ASP A 98 5.12 13.08 -46.14
CA ASP A 98 5.86 12.49 -45.01
C ASP A 98 5.49 13.14 -43.68
N LEU A 99 5.26 14.46 -43.66
CA LEU A 99 4.82 15.19 -42.47
C LEU A 99 3.38 14.83 -42.06
N GLU A 100 2.48 14.65 -43.03
CA GLU A 100 1.12 14.18 -42.81
C GLU A 100 1.11 12.77 -42.20
N ASN A 101 1.89 11.85 -42.79
CA ASN A 101 2.04 10.49 -42.28
C ASN A 101 2.71 10.46 -40.90
N TYR A 102 3.69 11.33 -40.64
CA TYR A 102 4.31 11.49 -39.33
C TYR A 102 3.32 11.99 -38.28
N ALA A 103 2.47 12.97 -38.60
CA ALA A 103 1.44 13.47 -37.68
C ALA A 103 0.46 12.36 -37.28
N VAL A 104 0.03 11.55 -38.24
CA VAL A 104 -0.80 10.37 -37.98
C VAL A 104 -0.06 9.36 -37.10
N TYR A 105 1.20 9.05 -37.42
CA TYR A 105 2.03 8.13 -36.65
C TYR A 105 2.15 8.57 -35.18
N LYS A 106 2.46 9.85 -34.92
CA LYS A 106 2.58 10.39 -33.57
C LYS A 106 1.24 10.42 -32.83
N ALA A 107 0.14 10.68 -33.54
CA ALA A 107 -1.20 10.58 -32.96
C ALA A 107 -1.52 9.14 -32.55
N GLU A 108 -1.25 8.15 -33.40
CA GLU A 108 -1.43 6.73 -33.07
C GLU A 108 -0.54 6.28 -31.90
N GLU A 109 0.72 6.73 -31.86
CA GLU A 109 1.64 6.45 -30.74
C GLU A 109 1.12 7.04 -29.42
N THR A 110 0.62 8.28 -29.47
CA THR A 110 0.00 8.94 -28.31
C THR A 110 -1.24 8.18 -27.85
N THR A 111 -2.12 7.78 -28.77
CA THR A 111 -3.31 6.97 -28.45
C THR A 111 -2.93 5.65 -27.78
N LYS A 112 -1.88 4.96 -28.25
CA LYS A 112 -1.39 3.73 -27.61
C LYS A 112 -0.90 3.99 -26.19
N SER A 113 -0.13 5.05 -25.99
CA SER A 113 0.37 5.43 -24.66
C SER A 113 -0.78 5.75 -23.68
N VAL A 114 -1.77 6.54 -24.10
CA VAL A 114 -2.95 6.85 -23.28
C VAL A 114 -3.76 5.59 -22.94
N ASN A 115 -3.96 4.67 -23.91
CA ASN A 115 -4.65 3.41 -23.64
C ASN A 115 -3.89 2.52 -22.64
N ASN A 116 -2.55 2.51 -22.69
CA ASN A 116 -1.74 1.82 -21.69
C ASN A 116 -1.92 2.43 -20.30
N CYS A 117 -1.90 3.76 -20.18
CA CYS A 117 -2.20 4.44 -18.93
C CYS A 117 -3.60 4.11 -18.38
N ARG A 118 -4.61 4.02 -19.26
CA ARG A 118 -5.96 3.60 -18.86
C ARG A 118 -5.97 2.19 -18.29
N LYS A 119 -5.30 1.25 -18.96
CA LYS A 119 -5.19 -0.13 -18.49
C LYS A 119 -4.53 -0.21 -17.11
N ILE A 120 -3.44 0.53 -16.90
CA ILE A 120 -2.75 0.60 -15.60
C ILE A 120 -3.70 1.15 -14.53
N ALA A 121 -4.45 2.22 -14.82
CA ALA A 121 -5.42 2.79 -13.87
C ALA A 121 -6.54 1.81 -13.51
N GLU A 122 -7.02 1.01 -14.48
CA GLU A 122 -8.01 -0.06 -14.24
C GLU A 122 -7.45 -1.16 -13.32
N GLU A 123 -6.22 -1.61 -13.57
CA GLU A 123 -5.54 -2.61 -12.74
C GLU A 123 -5.32 -2.09 -11.30
N MET A 124 -4.86 -0.85 -11.16
CA MET A 124 -4.72 -0.19 -9.85
C MET A 124 -6.04 -0.12 -9.09
N ARG A 125 -7.15 0.14 -9.78
CA ARG A 125 -8.48 0.19 -9.17
C ARG A 125 -8.90 -1.18 -8.61
N GLU A 126 -8.65 -2.24 -9.37
CA GLU A 126 -8.96 -3.60 -8.93
C GLU A 126 -8.13 -3.99 -7.69
N GLU A 127 -6.85 -3.66 -7.68
CA GLU A 127 -5.96 -3.91 -6.55
C GLU A 127 -6.33 -3.09 -5.31
N ALA A 128 -6.65 -1.81 -5.48
CA ALA A 128 -7.15 -0.94 -4.41
C ALA A 128 -8.43 -1.49 -3.79
N SER A 129 -9.34 -2.03 -4.61
CA SER A 129 -10.58 -2.66 -4.14
C SER A 129 -10.29 -3.90 -3.28
N LYS A 130 -9.35 -4.75 -3.69
CA LYS A 130 -8.91 -5.91 -2.88
C LYS A 130 -8.28 -5.46 -1.56
N THR A 131 -7.45 -4.43 -1.61
CA THR A 131 -6.79 -3.86 -0.43
C THR A 131 -7.80 -3.30 0.57
N LEU A 132 -8.83 -2.59 0.12
CA LEU A 132 -9.92 -2.10 0.97
C LEU A 132 -10.65 -3.22 1.70
N VAL A 133 -10.97 -4.32 1.00
CA VAL A 133 -11.60 -5.50 1.61
C VAL A 133 -10.69 -6.10 2.68
N MET A 134 -9.39 -6.22 2.39
CA MET A 134 -8.40 -6.71 3.35
C MET A 134 -8.28 -5.81 4.58
N LEU A 135 -8.23 -4.49 4.40
CA LEU A 135 -8.19 -3.54 5.50
C LEU A 135 -9.43 -3.68 6.38
N HIS A 136 -10.63 -3.75 5.80
CA HIS A 136 -11.85 -3.94 6.58
C HIS A 136 -11.80 -5.23 7.41
N HIS A 137 -11.37 -6.34 6.81
CA HIS A 137 -11.23 -7.62 7.52
C HIS A 137 -10.21 -7.55 8.67
N GLN A 138 -9.11 -6.81 8.49
CA GLN A 138 -8.13 -6.56 9.56
C GLN A 138 -8.73 -5.73 10.70
N GLY A 139 -9.54 -4.71 10.38
CA GLY A 139 -10.25 -3.89 11.37
C GLY A 139 -11.22 -4.72 12.23
N GLU A 140 -11.94 -5.66 11.63
CA GLU A 140 -12.77 -6.62 12.37
C GLU A 140 -11.95 -7.52 13.28
N GLN A 141 -10.78 -7.99 12.82
CA GLN A 141 -9.88 -8.79 13.64
C GLN A 141 -9.34 -8.03 14.86
N ILE A 142 -9.03 -6.75 14.71
CA ILE A 142 -8.62 -5.88 15.81
C ILE A 142 -9.78 -5.75 16.81
N THR A 143 -11.00 -5.55 16.32
CA THR A 143 -12.21 -5.48 17.16
C THR A 143 -12.41 -6.78 17.96
N ARG A 144 -12.30 -7.94 17.30
CA ARG A 144 -12.38 -9.25 17.98
C ARG A 144 -11.30 -9.42 19.05
N SER A 145 -10.08 -8.95 18.79
CA SER A 145 -8.98 -9.01 19.76
C SER A 145 -9.30 -8.21 21.02
N HIS A 146 -9.90 -7.03 20.87
CA HIS A 146 -10.39 -6.23 22.00
C HIS A 146 -11.48 -6.94 22.80
N ASP A 147 -12.43 -7.60 22.14
CA ASP A 147 -13.48 -8.37 22.83
C ASP A 147 -12.88 -9.51 23.66
N VAL A 148 -11.88 -10.21 23.12
CA VAL A 148 -11.13 -11.24 23.86
C VAL A 148 -10.42 -10.64 25.07
N ALA A 149 -9.75 -9.49 24.92
CA ALA A 149 -9.10 -8.81 26.05
C ALA A 149 -10.10 -8.42 27.15
N ALA A 150 -11.28 -7.90 26.77
CA ALA A 150 -12.35 -7.60 27.72
C ALA A 150 -12.87 -8.86 28.42
N GLY A 151 -12.99 -9.97 27.70
CA GLY A 151 -13.34 -11.27 28.30
C GLY A 151 -12.32 -11.74 29.34
N ILE A 152 -11.02 -11.64 29.00
CA ILE A 152 -9.92 -11.97 29.93
C ILE A 152 -9.99 -11.08 31.17
N ASP A 153 -10.27 -9.78 31.02
CA ASP A 153 -10.40 -8.86 32.14
C ASP A 153 -11.50 -9.26 33.12
N HIS A 154 -12.65 -9.67 32.57
CA HIS A 154 -13.78 -10.14 33.35
C HIS A 154 -13.44 -11.43 34.10
N ASP A 155 -12.76 -12.37 33.43
CA ASP A 155 -12.33 -13.64 34.04
C ASP A 155 -11.26 -13.44 35.11
N LEU A 156 -10.27 -12.59 34.85
CA LEU A 156 -9.28 -12.18 35.85
C LEU A 156 -9.96 -11.52 37.03
N SER A 157 -10.93 -10.62 36.81
CA SER A 157 -11.66 -9.97 37.90
C SER A 157 -12.40 -10.96 38.79
N ARG A 158 -12.97 -12.04 38.23
CA ARG A 158 -13.58 -13.14 38.99
C ARG A 158 -12.53 -13.96 39.73
N GLY A 159 -11.44 -14.34 39.06
CA GLY A 159 -10.34 -15.11 39.64
C GLY A 159 -9.65 -14.38 40.79
N GLU A 160 -9.41 -13.08 40.65
CA GLU A 160 -8.78 -12.23 41.67
C GLU A 160 -9.64 -12.12 42.94
N LYS A 161 -10.98 -12.03 42.81
CA LYS A 161 -11.91 -12.07 43.96
C LYS A 161 -11.79 -13.39 44.72
N LEU A 162 -11.74 -14.51 44.00
CA LEU A 162 -11.56 -15.84 44.59
C LEU A 162 -10.19 -15.93 45.29
N LEU A 163 -9.11 -15.53 44.63
CA LEU A 163 -7.75 -15.51 45.21
C LEU A 163 -7.62 -14.59 46.43
N GLY A 164 -8.40 -13.50 46.47
CA GLY A 164 -8.49 -12.62 47.63
C GLY A 164 -9.18 -13.28 48.82
N SER A 165 -10.20 -14.11 48.57
CA SER A 165 -10.90 -14.90 49.60
C SER A 165 -10.12 -16.14 50.06
N LEU A 166 -9.22 -16.64 49.21
CA LEU A 166 -8.34 -17.77 49.51
C LEU A 166 -7.17 -17.29 50.39
N GLY A 167 -7.29 -17.59 51.68
CA GLY A 167 -6.30 -17.32 52.71
C GLY A 167 -6.89 -17.71 54.07
N GLY A 168 -6.13 -18.45 54.89
CA GLY A 168 -6.55 -18.78 56.25
C GLY A 168 -6.69 -17.53 57.13
N MET A 169 -7.21 -17.69 58.35
CA MET A 169 -7.45 -16.59 59.31
C MET A 169 -6.19 -15.76 59.66
N PHE A 170 -5.00 -16.20 59.24
CA PHE A 170 -3.70 -15.53 59.44
C PHE A 170 -3.01 -15.09 58.14
N SER A 171 -3.66 -15.25 56.98
CA SER A 171 -3.14 -14.85 55.66
C SER A 171 -3.47 -13.39 55.38
N LYS A 172 -2.48 -12.60 54.93
CA LYS A 172 -2.72 -11.24 54.44
C LYS A 172 -3.72 -11.29 53.28
N THR A 173 -4.86 -10.61 53.41
CA THR A 173 -5.85 -10.46 52.34
C THR A 173 -5.21 -9.72 51.17
N TRP A 174 -4.99 -10.41 50.06
CA TRP A 174 -4.44 -9.78 48.85
C TRP A 174 -5.54 -8.99 48.16
N LYS A 175 -5.26 -7.71 47.87
CA LYS A 175 -6.14 -6.86 47.06
C LYS A 175 -5.50 -6.68 45.68
N PRO A 176 -6.20 -6.99 44.58
CA PRO A 176 -5.67 -6.76 43.25
C PRO A 176 -5.36 -5.28 43.04
N LYS A 177 -4.28 -4.99 42.31
CA LYS A 177 -3.97 -3.63 41.88
C LYS A 177 -5.04 -3.25 40.84
N LYS A 178 -5.89 -2.27 41.17
CA LYS A 178 -6.88 -1.73 40.22
C LYS A 178 -6.15 -0.96 39.13
N THR A 179 -5.69 -1.65 38.09
CA THR A 179 -5.36 -1.01 36.81
C THR A 179 -6.71 -0.67 36.15
N GLY A 180 -6.83 0.54 35.60
CA GLY A 180 -8.13 1.08 35.15
C GLY A 180 -8.87 0.17 34.16
N VAL A 181 -10.18 0.39 34.02
CA VAL A 181 -11.09 -0.40 33.16
C VAL A 181 -10.47 -0.57 31.76
N ILE A 182 -10.46 -1.80 31.24
CA ILE A 182 -10.08 -2.07 29.86
C ILE A 182 -11.00 -1.25 28.96
N LYS A 183 -10.40 -0.46 28.08
CA LYS A 183 -11.11 0.49 27.23
C LYS A 183 -12.02 -0.25 26.23
N GLY A 184 -11.72 -1.53 25.98
CA GLY A 184 -12.47 -2.38 25.07
C GLY A 184 -12.33 -1.90 23.63
N PRO A 185 -13.08 -2.49 22.68
CA PRO A 185 -13.05 -2.02 21.32
C PRO A 185 -13.37 -0.54 21.34
N THR A 186 -12.48 0.29 20.79
CA THR A 186 -12.77 1.70 20.59
C THR A 186 -13.81 1.78 19.50
N ILE A 187 -15.07 1.54 19.87
CA ILE A 187 -16.20 1.86 19.03
C ILE A 187 -16.20 3.38 19.01
N PHE A 188 -15.53 3.97 18.01
CA PHE A 188 -15.70 5.37 17.65
C PHE A 188 -17.19 5.54 17.36
N SER A 189 -17.94 5.87 18.40
CA SER A 189 -19.35 6.17 18.32
C SER A 189 -19.41 7.55 17.72
N ASP A 190 -19.69 7.59 16.42
CA ASP A 190 -20.50 8.60 15.77
C ASP A 190 -21.05 7.97 14.49
N ASP A 191 -22.12 7.16 14.67
CA ASP A 191 -23.38 7.19 13.90
C ASP A 191 -24.13 5.83 14.03
N PRO A 192 -25.23 5.75 14.83
CA PRO A 192 -25.98 4.51 15.05
C PRO A 192 -26.79 4.03 13.84
N VAL A 193 -26.85 4.77 12.73
CA VAL A 193 -27.63 4.37 11.52
C VAL A 193 -27.02 3.16 10.79
N ARG A 194 -25.74 2.83 11.02
CA ARG A 194 -25.03 1.83 10.21
C ARG A 194 -24.95 0.43 10.82
N ARG A 195 -25.46 0.19 12.03
CA ARG A 195 -25.20 -1.09 12.72
C ARG A 195 -25.95 -2.32 12.18
N SER A 196 -26.89 -2.21 11.24
CA SER A 196 -27.73 -3.34 10.84
C SER A 196 -27.83 -3.64 9.33
N ALA A 197 -27.12 -2.92 8.46
CA ALA A 197 -27.23 -3.09 6.99
C ALA A 197 -25.88 -3.28 6.25
N ASN A 198 -24.78 -3.39 6.99
CA ASN A 198 -23.50 -2.85 6.52
C ASN A 198 -22.61 -3.72 5.63
N HIS A 199 -22.87 -5.00 5.39
CA HIS A 199 -21.97 -5.76 4.50
C HIS A 199 -22.24 -5.45 3.01
N SER A 200 -23.49 -5.23 2.62
CA SER A 200 -23.89 -4.84 1.26
C SER A 200 -23.82 -3.33 1.04
N GLU A 201 -24.21 -2.52 2.03
CA GLU A 201 -24.24 -1.06 1.90
C GLU A 201 -22.86 -0.41 2.01
N GLN A 202 -21.89 -1.00 2.74
CA GLN A 202 -20.49 -0.52 2.64
C GLN A 202 -19.89 -0.84 1.29
N ARG A 203 -20.22 -2.01 0.71
CA ARG A 203 -19.82 -2.34 -0.67
C ARG A 203 -20.39 -1.34 -1.68
N GLU A 204 -21.63 -0.91 -1.48
CA GLU A 204 -22.31 0.09 -2.29
C GLU A 204 -21.76 1.52 -2.09
N LYS A 205 -21.49 1.92 -0.84
CA LYS A 205 -20.85 3.22 -0.51
C LYS A 205 -19.38 3.30 -0.94
N LEU A 206 -18.71 2.15 -1.11
CA LEU A 206 -17.38 2.04 -1.71
C LEU A 206 -17.43 2.00 -3.26
N GLY A 207 -18.61 2.20 -3.87
CA GLY A 207 -18.77 2.25 -5.33
C GLY A 207 -18.69 0.89 -6.04
N LEU A 208 -18.56 -0.22 -5.31
CA LEU A 208 -18.28 -1.56 -5.86
C LEU A 208 -19.49 -2.22 -6.55
N ASN A 209 -20.66 -1.61 -6.49
CA ASN A 209 -21.90 -2.07 -7.15
C ASN A 209 -22.29 -1.21 -8.35
N SER A 210 -21.51 -0.17 -8.68
CA SER A 210 -21.68 0.52 -9.95
C SER A 210 -21.16 -0.39 -11.05
N ALA A 211 -22.06 -1.25 -11.55
CA ALA A 211 -21.92 -1.73 -12.92
C ALA A 211 -21.59 -0.51 -13.78
N PRO A 212 -20.59 -0.58 -14.68
CA PRO A 212 -20.17 0.58 -15.43
C PRO A 212 -21.44 1.13 -16.08
N LYS A 213 -21.83 2.35 -15.68
CA LYS A 213 -22.70 3.16 -16.52
C LYS A 213 -21.81 3.51 -17.71
N GLY A 214 -21.67 2.53 -18.60
CA GLY A 214 -21.28 2.73 -19.97
C GLY A 214 -22.36 3.62 -20.55
N GLN A 215 -22.21 4.92 -20.32
CA GLN A 215 -22.76 5.90 -21.19
C GLN A 215 -21.92 5.77 -22.47
N SER A 216 -22.26 4.73 -23.24
CA SER A 216 -21.85 4.61 -24.62
C SER A 216 -22.43 5.83 -25.31
N ASN A 217 -21.63 6.90 -25.38
CA ASN A 217 -21.86 7.92 -26.38
C ASN A 217 -22.04 7.16 -27.71
N PRO A 218 -23.11 7.47 -28.47
CA PRO A 218 -23.42 6.73 -29.67
C PRO A 218 -22.18 6.78 -30.55
N ARG A 219 -21.54 5.61 -30.72
CA ARG A 219 -20.34 5.43 -31.52
C ARG A 219 -20.69 5.98 -32.89
N ARG A 220 -20.24 7.20 -33.18
CA ARG A 220 -20.38 7.78 -34.52
C ARG A 220 -19.70 6.78 -35.42
N ALA A 221 -20.45 6.21 -36.36
CA ALA A 221 -19.85 5.41 -37.41
C ALA A 221 -18.96 6.36 -38.20
N VAL A 222 -17.68 6.43 -37.84
CA VAL A 222 -16.71 7.26 -38.53
C VAL A 222 -16.40 6.51 -39.81
N SER A 223 -16.77 7.11 -40.94
CA SER A 223 -16.30 6.72 -42.27
C SER A 223 -14.79 6.52 -42.25
N GLU A 224 -14.28 5.62 -43.09
CA GLU A 224 -12.85 5.42 -43.22
C GLU A 224 -12.18 6.77 -43.54
N PRO A 225 -11.33 7.29 -42.62
CA PRO A 225 -10.82 8.65 -42.73
C PRO A 225 -9.98 8.76 -44.00
N THR A 226 -10.38 9.67 -44.88
CA THR A 226 -9.86 9.73 -46.26
C THR A 226 -8.57 10.56 -46.35
N ASN A 227 -8.31 11.41 -45.36
CA ASN A 227 -7.12 12.28 -45.29
C ASN A 227 -6.40 12.11 -43.93
N ALA A 228 -5.08 12.35 -43.90
CA ALA A 228 -4.25 12.34 -42.71
C ALA A 228 -4.79 13.25 -41.59
N PHE A 229 -5.32 14.43 -41.95
CA PHE A 229 -5.94 15.33 -40.97
C PHE A 229 -7.16 14.69 -40.28
N GLU A 230 -8.02 14.00 -41.05
CA GLU A 230 -9.19 13.31 -40.49
C GLU A 230 -8.76 12.14 -39.60
N ARG A 231 -7.70 11.40 -39.98
CA ARG A 231 -7.11 10.35 -39.14
C ARG A 231 -6.61 10.89 -37.80
N VAL A 232 -5.90 12.01 -37.82
CA VAL A 232 -5.42 12.67 -36.59
C VAL A 232 -6.59 13.09 -35.70
N GLU A 233 -7.66 13.66 -36.26
CA GLU A 233 -8.84 14.05 -35.46
C GLU A 233 -9.56 12.83 -34.87
N VAL A 234 -9.60 11.70 -35.59
CA VAL A 234 -10.13 10.44 -35.07
C VAL A 234 -9.27 9.91 -33.91
N GLU A 235 -7.95 9.92 -34.06
CA GLU A 235 -7.04 9.51 -32.98
C GLU A 235 -7.14 10.43 -31.76
N LYS A 236 -7.25 11.75 -31.97
CA LYS A 236 -7.49 12.72 -30.92
C LYS A 236 -8.82 12.45 -30.19
N GLY A 237 -9.89 12.14 -30.91
CA GLY A 237 -11.16 11.74 -30.29
C GLY A 237 -11.00 10.50 -29.38
N LYS A 238 -10.24 9.49 -29.83
CA LYS A 238 -9.93 8.31 -28.99
C LYS A 238 -9.09 8.68 -27.76
N GLN A 239 -8.15 9.60 -27.91
CA GLN A 239 -7.33 10.10 -26.81
C GLN A 239 -8.19 10.83 -25.79
N ASP A 240 -9.07 11.73 -26.23
CA ASP A 240 -9.97 12.49 -25.36
C ASP A 240 -10.92 11.56 -24.59
N ASP A 241 -11.52 10.56 -25.26
CA ASP A 241 -12.36 9.55 -24.62
C ASP A 241 -11.56 8.76 -23.56
N ALA A 242 -10.36 8.28 -23.91
CA ALA A 242 -9.53 7.51 -22.98
C ALA A 242 -9.00 8.35 -21.80
N LEU A 243 -8.70 9.64 -22.01
CA LEU A 243 -8.33 10.57 -20.94
C LEU A 243 -9.51 10.86 -20.00
N SER A 244 -10.73 10.93 -20.54
CA SER A 244 -11.94 11.03 -19.73
C SER A 244 -12.11 9.79 -18.84
N ASP A 245 -11.97 8.59 -19.41
CA ASP A 245 -12.02 7.32 -18.64
C ASP A 245 -10.96 7.30 -17.53
N ILE A 246 -9.72 7.73 -17.83
CA ILE A 246 -8.64 7.83 -16.84
C ILE A 246 -9.00 8.83 -15.72
N SER A 247 -9.56 9.99 -16.07
CA SER A 247 -9.98 10.99 -15.09
C SER A 247 -11.03 10.42 -14.12
N ASP A 248 -12.01 9.69 -14.63
CA ASP A 248 -13.03 9.05 -13.81
C ASP A 248 -12.41 7.97 -12.89
N LEU A 249 -11.53 7.11 -13.43
CA LEU A 249 -10.79 6.10 -12.66
C LEU A 249 -9.93 6.73 -11.56
N LEU A 250 -9.26 7.86 -11.84
CA LEU A 250 -8.48 8.59 -10.84
C LEU A 250 -9.37 9.17 -9.73
N GLY A 251 -10.59 9.60 -10.08
CA GLY A 251 -11.61 10.00 -9.10
C GLY A 251 -12.00 8.85 -8.16
N GLU A 252 -12.25 7.66 -8.71
CA GLU A 252 -12.54 6.44 -7.94
C GLU A 252 -11.36 6.05 -7.04
N LEU A 253 -10.14 6.03 -7.59
CA LEU A 253 -8.89 5.73 -6.86
C LEU A 253 -8.67 6.71 -5.70
N LYS A 254 -8.95 7.99 -5.89
CA LYS A 254 -8.87 9.00 -4.83
C LYS A 254 -9.88 8.71 -3.71
N GLY A 255 -11.11 8.36 -4.05
CA GLY A 255 -12.13 7.97 -3.07
C GLY A 255 -11.66 6.79 -2.22
N MET A 256 -11.21 5.73 -2.89
CA MET A 256 -10.66 4.55 -2.21
C MET A 256 -9.44 4.87 -1.34
N ALA A 257 -8.54 5.76 -1.79
CA ALA A 257 -7.38 6.17 -1.00
C ALA A 257 -7.77 6.91 0.30
N ILE A 258 -8.79 7.77 0.24
CA ILE A 258 -9.33 8.45 1.43
C ILE A 258 -9.97 7.44 2.40
N ASP A 259 -10.73 6.48 1.87
CA ASP A 259 -11.36 5.43 2.68
C ASP A 259 -10.32 4.52 3.34
N MET A 260 -9.29 4.10 2.58
CA MET A 260 -8.16 3.34 3.10
C MET A 260 -7.44 4.10 4.21
N GLY A 261 -7.11 5.39 3.99
CA GLY A 261 -6.46 6.22 5.00
C GLY A 261 -7.29 6.36 6.28
N SER A 262 -8.59 6.58 6.14
CA SER A 262 -9.52 6.70 7.28
C SER A 262 -9.65 5.39 8.06
N GLU A 263 -9.63 4.25 7.37
CA GLU A 263 -9.67 2.93 8.01
C GLU A 263 -8.35 2.60 8.73
N ILE A 264 -7.20 2.90 8.11
CA ILE A 264 -5.88 2.75 8.75
C ILE A 264 -5.80 3.60 10.02
N ASP A 265 -6.18 4.88 9.97
CA ASP A 265 -6.17 5.77 11.14
C ASP A 265 -7.03 5.24 12.30
N LYS A 266 -8.18 4.64 11.99
CA LYS A 266 -9.04 4.00 13.00
C LYS A 266 -8.35 2.78 13.60
N GLN A 267 -7.77 1.93 12.76
CA GLN A 267 -7.08 0.71 13.20
C GLN A 267 -5.85 1.04 14.04
N THR A 268 -5.04 2.02 13.66
CA THR A 268 -3.89 2.49 14.45
C THR A 268 -4.32 2.90 15.85
N LYS A 269 -5.36 3.74 15.98
CA LYS A 269 -5.88 4.16 17.30
C LYS A 269 -6.45 2.97 18.10
N ALA A 270 -7.07 2.01 17.43
CA ALA A 270 -7.59 0.81 18.09
C ALA A 270 -6.44 -0.07 18.60
N ILE A 271 -5.36 -0.23 17.85
CA ILE A 271 -4.16 -0.97 18.26
C ILE A 271 -3.49 -0.30 19.46
N ASP A 272 -3.33 1.03 19.46
CA ASP A 272 -2.77 1.76 20.61
C ASP A 272 -3.58 1.53 21.90
N GLY A 273 -4.90 1.44 21.78
CA GLY A 273 -5.78 1.09 22.89
C GLY A 273 -5.58 -0.36 23.34
N PHE A 274 -5.49 -1.27 22.38
CA PHE A 274 -5.31 -2.70 22.62
C PHE A 274 -4.00 -3.01 23.34
N GLU A 275 -2.91 -2.37 22.94
CA GLU A 275 -1.59 -2.54 23.56
C GLU A 275 -1.63 -2.16 25.04
N LYS A 276 -2.21 -0.99 25.37
CA LYS A 276 -2.36 -0.52 26.75
C LYS A 276 -3.22 -1.46 27.58
N ASP A 277 -4.29 -1.98 27.01
CA ASP A 277 -5.17 -2.91 27.72
C ASP A 277 -4.49 -4.27 27.93
N THR A 278 -3.71 -4.74 26.96
CA THR A 278 -2.89 -5.95 27.08
C THR A 278 -1.80 -5.82 28.14
N GLU A 279 -1.13 -4.66 28.23
CA GLU A 279 -0.14 -4.38 29.28
C GLU A 279 -0.77 -4.46 30.68
N LYS A 280 -1.94 -3.84 30.88
CA LYS A 280 -2.69 -3.93 32.15
C LYS A 280 -3.08 -5.36 32.48
N LEU A 281 -3.54 -6.14 31.49
CA LEU A 281 -3.91 -7.55 31.66
C LEU A 281 -2.69 -8.37 32.09
N ASN A 282 -1.54 -8.16 31.44
CA ASN A 282 -0.30 -8.85 31.77
C ASN A 282 0.13 -8.55 33.22
N ASP A 283 0.08 -7.28 33.64
CA ASP A 283 0.38 -6.88 35.03
C ASP A 283 -0.54 -7.56 36.05
N ARG A 284 -1.85 -7.57 35.79
CA ARG A 284 -2.86 -8.21 36.65
C ARG A 284 -2.65 -9.71 36.74
N MET A 285 -2.47 -10.37 35.60
CA MET A 285 -2.22 -11.81 35.51
C MET A 285 -0.95 -12.20 36.26
N ASN A 286 0.13 -11.43 36.13
CA ASN A 286 1.36 -11.64 36.88
C ASN A 286 1.16 -11.47 38.39
N GLY A 287 0.37 -10.47 38.80
CA GLY A 287 -0.02 -10.27 40.20
C GLY A 287 -0.81 -11.45 40.77
N ALA A 288 -1.82 -11.92 40.04
CA ALA A 288 -2.62 -13.08 40.42
C ALA A 288 -1.76 -14.36 40.52
N ASN A 289 -0.87 -14.59 39.54
CA ASN A 289 0.03 -15.74 39.55
C ASN A 289 0.99 -15.73 40.75
N ARG A 290 1.56 -14.57 41.11
CA ARG A 290 2.39 -14.42 42.31
C ARG A 290 1.60 -14.74 43.59
N ARG A 291 0.35 -14.27 43.70
CA ARG A 291 -0.51 -14.60 44.84
C ARG A 291 -0.80 -16.09 44.91
N THR A 292 -1.15 -16.72 43.80
CA THR A 292 -1.40 -18.17 43.74
C THR A 292 -0.19 -18.97 44.21
N ARG A 293 1.04 -18.62 43.78
CA ARG A 293 2.27 -19.27 44.24
C ARG A 293 2.47 -19.15 45.75
N HIS A 294 2.26 -17.95 46.30
CA HIS A 294 2.35 -17.72 47.74
C HIS A 294 1.33 -18.56 48.54
N LEU A 295 0.10 -18.71 48.04
CA LEU A 295 -0.91 -19.56 48.66
C LEU A 295 -0.56 -21.05 48.63
N LEU A 296 0.15 -21.49 47.59
CA LEU A 296 0.65 -22.86 47.47
C LEU A 296 1.96 -23.11 48.23
N GLY A 297 2.53 -22.08 48.88
CA GLY A 297 3.82 -22.19 49.57
C GLY A 297 5.00 -22.45 48.62
N LYS A 298 4.88 -22.04 47.35
CA LYS A 298 5.90 -22.17 46.30
C LYS A 298 6.48 -20.83 45.88
#